data_AF-A0A8J6BBR1-F1
#
_entry.id   AF-A0A8J6BBR1-F1
#
_cell.length_a   1.000
_cell.length_b   1.000
_cell.length_c   1.000
_cell.angle_alpha   90.00
_cell.angle_beta   90.00
_cell.angle_gamma   90.00
#
_symmetry.space_group_name_H-M   'P 1'
#
loop_
_entity.id
_entity.type
_entity.pdbx_description
1 polymer ?
#
loop_
_entity_poly.entity_id
_entity_poly.type
_entity_poly.pdbx_seq_one_letter_code
_entity_poly.pdbx_strand_id
1 'polypeptide(L)' 'LRGYLTKYDCSSADLNPIGGISKTDLRAFIQYCIDHFQLPALTSILSAPPTAELEPLTDGQVSQTDE' A
#
# COMPACT_ATOMS: atom_id res chain seq x y z
N LEU A 1 -8.81 7.76 -10.54
CA LEU A 1 -9.46 6.57 -9.92
C LEU A 1 -9.64 5.50 -11.01
N ARG A 2 -9.29 4.24 -10.75
CA ARG A 2 -9.36 3.16 -11.76
C ARG A 2 -10.27 2.00 -11.39
N GLY A 3 -10.81 1.97 -10.16
CA GLY A 3 -11.61 0.84 -9.68
C GLY A 3 -10.80 -0.44 -9.47
N TYR A 4 -9.50 -0.31 -9.21
CA TYR A 4 -8.59 -1.43 -8.96
C TYR A 4 -8.73 -1.89 -7.51
N LEU A 5 -9.72 -2.75 -7.26
CA LEU A 5 -10.05 -3.37 -5.96
C LEU A 5 -10.97 -4.57 -6.18
N THR A 6 -11.11 -5.45 -5.19
CA THR A 6 -12.13 -6.51 -5.23
C THR A 6 -13.42 -6.02 -4.59
N LYS A 7 -14.55 -6.23 -5.26
CA LYS A 7 -15.84 -5.80 -4.72
C LYS A 7 -16.14 -6.54 -3.42
N TYR A 8 -16.54 -5.80 -2.38
CA TYR A 8 -16.85 -6.33 -1.04
C TYR A 8 -15.66 -6.92 -0.27
N ASP A 9 -14.42 -6.57 -0.64
CA ASP A 9 -13.25 -6.81 0.22
C ASP A 9 -13.11 -5.70 1.29
N CYS A 10 -11.95 -5.64 1.95
CA CYS A 10 -11.64 -4.62 2.96
C CYS A 10 -11.69 -3.16 2.44
N SER A 11 -11.81 -2.94 1.13
CA SER A 11 -12.05 -1.61 0.55
C SER A 11 -13.45 -1.05 0.85
N SER A 12 -14.40 -1.89 1.27
CA SER A 12 -15.82 -1.54 1.46
C SER A 12 -16.22 -1.29 2.93
N ALA A 13 -15.30 -0.80 3.76
CA ALA A 13 -15.58 -0.44 5.16
C ALA A 13 -16.54 0.77 5.28
N ASP A 14 -17.11 0.98 6.48
CA ASP A 14 -18.04 2.09 6.75
C ASP A 14 -17.43 3.47 6.42
N LEU A 15 -16.15 3.66 6.73
CA LEU A 15 -15.40 4.88 6.50
C LEU A 15 -13.99 4.56 5.97
N ASN A 16 -13.52 5.39 5.04
CA ASN A 16 -12.16 5.33 4.51
C ASN A 16 -11.48 6.71 4.62
N PRO A 17 -10.68 6.98 5.68
CA PRO A 17 -10.10 8.30 5.93
C PRO A 17 -9.02 8.68 4.90
N ILE A 18 -8.42 7.70 4.23
CA ILE A 18 -7.37 7.90 3.23
C ILE A 18 -7.92 7.83 1.78
N GLY A 19 -9.22 7.57 1.61
CA GLY A 19 -9.81 7.31 0.30
C GLY A 19 -9.78 8.48 -0.69
N GLY A 20 -9.59 9.70 -0.19
CA GLY A 20 -9.45 10.92 -1.00
C GLY A 20 -8.02 11.39 -1.20
N ILE A 21 -7.02 10.67 -0.69
CA ILE A 21 -5.60 11.08 -0.71
C ILE A 21 -4.89 10.38 -1.87
N SER A 22 -4.00 11.09 -2.57
CA SER A 22 -3.22 10.49 -3.65
C SER A 22 -2.18 9.50 -3.12
N LYS A 23 -1.82 8.48 -3.92
CA LYS A 23 -0.80 7.49 -3.55
C LYS A 23 0.57 8.14 -3.29
N THR A 24 0.91 9.19 -4.03
CA THR A 24 2.14 9.96 -3.83
C THR A 24 2.13 10.72 -2.50
N ASP A 25 1.01 11.34 -2.14
CA ASP A 25 0.89 12.07 -0.87
C ASP A 25 0.90 11.10 0.32
N LEU A 26 0.28 9.92 0.21
CA LEU A 26 0.37 8.89 1.24
C LEU A 26 1.81 8.43 1.49
N ARG A 27 2.61 8.23 0.43
CA ARG A 27 4.04 7.89 0.57
C ARG A 27 4.82 9.01 1.25
N ALA A 28 4.59 10.26 0.87
CA ALA A 28 5.21 11.43 1.50
C ALA A 28 4.81 11.57 2.98
N PHE A 29 3.54 11.31 3.29
CA PHE A 29 3.04 11.31 4.66
C PHE A 29 3.67 10.22 5.53
N ILE A 30 3.83 9.00 4.99
CA ILE A 30 4.54 7.92 5.69
C ILE A 30 6.00 8.32 5.97
N GLN A 31 6.68 8.95 5.01
CA GLN A 31 8.03 9.46 5.21
C GLN A 31 8.09 10.51 6.33
N TYR A 32 7.17 11.47 6.33
CA TYR A 32 7.03 12.44 7.42
C TYR A 32 6.83 11.74 8.78
N CYS A 33 6.02 10.68 8.82
CA CYS A 33 5.77 9.94 10.06
C CYS A 33 6.99 9.19 10.60
N ILE A 34 7.88 8.71 9.74
CA ILE A 34 9.15 8.10 10.16
C ILE A 34 9.95 9.12 10.97
N ASP A 35 10.11 10.33 10.44
CA ASP A 35 10.97 11.36 11.02
C ASP A 35 10.31 12.08 12.21
N HIS A 36 9.02 12.38 12.12
CA HIS A 36 8.33 13.16 13.15
C HIS A 36 7.84 12.33 14.33
N PHE A 37 7.29 11.13 14.06
CA PHE A 37 6.77 10.24 15.11
C PHE A 37 7.75 9.15 15.51
N GLN A 38 8.96 9.11 14.92
CA GLN A 38 10.03 8.16 15.27
C GLN A 38 9.55 6.71 15.13
N LEU A 39 8.97 6.39 13.98
CA LEU A 39 8.41 5.06 13.66
C LEU A 39 9.31 4.31 12.67
N PRO A 40 10.43 3.70 13.12
CA PRO A 40 11.43 3.10 12.23
C PRO A 40 10.90 1.93 11.41
N ALA A 41 9.88 1.21 11.91
CA ALA A 41 9.24 0.09 11.22
C ALA A 41 8.68 0.49 9.84
N LEU A 42 8.21 1.73 9.69
CA LEU A 42 7.65 2.26 8.45
C LEU A 42 8.69 2.35 7.32
N THR A 43 9.99 2.41 7.64
CA THR A 43 11.06 2.44 6.63
C THR A 43 11.04 1.17 5.78
N SER A 44 10.95 0.00 6.44
CA SER A 44 10.90 -1.30 5.75
C SER A 44 9.66 -1.43 4.87
N ILE A 45 8.51 -0.92 5.36
CA ILE A 45 7.23 -0.92 4.65
C ILE A 45 7.30 -0.01 3.40
N LEU A 46 7.89 1.18 3.52
CA LEU A 46 7.99 2.14 2.42
C LEU A 46 8.92 1.67 1.29
N SER A 47 9.95 0.89 1.65
CA SER A 47 10.93 0.30 0.71
C SER A 47 10.48 -1.01 0.06
N ALA A 48 9.46 -1.67 0.60
CA ALA A 48 8.98 -2.94 0.08
C ALA A 48 8.30 -2.77 -1.29
N PRO A 49 8.41 -3.75 -2.19
CA PRO A 49 7.66 -3.74 -3.46
C PRO A 49 6.15 -3.81 -3.15
N PRO A 50 5.31 -2.97 -3.80
CA PRO A 50 3.88 -2.97 -3.58
C PRO A 50 3.23 -4.12 -4.36
N THR A 51 3.19 -5.32 -3.76
CA THR A 51 2.67 -6.55 -4.40
C THR A 51 1.49 -7.11 -3.61
N ALA A 52 0.49 -7.62 -4.32
CA ALA A 52 -0.64 -8.34 -3.72
C ALA A 52 -0.34 -9.84 -3.70
N GLU A 53 0.12 -10.38 -2.56
CA GLU A 53 0.52 -11.78 -2.38
C GLU A 53 -0.71 -12.71 -2.22
N LEU A 54 -1.58 -12.77 -3.24
CA LEU A 54 -2.82 -13.56 -3.23
C LEU A 54 -2.69 -14.93 -3.87
N GLU A 55 -1.66 -15.13 -4.69
CA GLU A 55 -1.38 -16.37 -5.43
C GLU A 55 0.06 -16.83 -5.16
N PRO A 56 0.33 -18.15 -5.17
CA PRO A 56 1.69 -18.64 -5.00
C PRO A 56 2.57 -18.21 -6.18
N LEU A 57 3.83 -17.86 -5.90
CA LEU A 57 4.80 -17.55 -6.93
C LEU A 57 5.13 -18.81 -7.75
N THR A 58 4.94 -18.75 -9.06
CA THR A 58 5.38 -19.79 -10.00
C THR A 58 6.88 -19.68 -10.25
N ASP A 59 7.62 -20.80 -10.11
CA ASP A 59 9.04 -21.02 -10.43
C ASP A 59 9.89 -19.77 -10.77
N GLY A 60 10.16 -18.93 -9.76
CA GLY A 60 11.11 -17.82 -9.85
C GLY A 60 10.59 -16.52 -10.47
N GLN A 61 9.29 -16.40 -10.76
CA GLN A 61 8.70 -15.13 -11.17
C GLN A 61 8.49 -14.19 -9.98
N VAL A 62 8.83 -12.91 -10.18
CA VAL A 62 8.61 -11.84 -9.20
C VAL A 62 7.12 -11.46 -9.22
N SER A 63 6.55 -11.27 -8.03
CA SER A 63 5.14 -10.87 -7.85
C SER A 63 4.83 -9.57 -8.61
N GLN A 64 3.65 -9.50 -9.23
CA GLN A 64 3.24 -8.33 -10.00
C GLN A 64 3.11 -7.11 -9.08
N THR A 65 3.78 -6.01 -9.44
CA THR A 65 3.72 -4.77 -8.68
C THR A 65 2.52 -3.93 -9.07
N ASP A 66 1.82 -3.39 -8.08
CA ASP A 66 0.80 -2.36 -8.27
C ASP A 66 1.47 -0.99 -8.43
N GLU A 67 1.45 -0.42 -9.64
CA GLU A 67 1.95 0.95 -9.93
C GLU A 67 1.26 2.02 -9.09
#